data_AF-A0A2S7PRW8-F1
#
_entry.id   AF-A0A2S7PRW8-F1
#
_cell.length_a   1.000
_cell.length_b   1.000
_cell.length_c   1.000
_cell.angle_alpha   90.00
_cell.angle_beta   90.00
_cell.angle_gamma   90.00
#
_symmetry.space_group_name_H-M   'P 1'
#
loop_
_entity.id
_entity.type
_entity.pdbx_description
1 polymer ?
#
loop_
_entity_poly.entity_id
_entity_poly.type
_entity_poly.pdbx_seq_one_letter_code
_entity_poly.pdbx_strand_id
1 'polypeptide(L)'
;MPLEIHIPETPDEFYRMTEIRSLAFGREHAYIDMLFPRHWTHEGRLLTRDRLLDIKNNIASSRYVVVKDTETNEIIAQAKWHYYPTESAGDIMNLDFVDGESEEEKALATDPEAQRRGAGSMLVKWGVDMADSMNGETYLEATEMGRPVYEKFGFCVLDTFDAPSDMKGEVPSKQKYYLMRRPIVNKPI
;
A
#
# COMPACT_ATOMS: atom_id res chain seq x y z
N MET A 1 -1.21 1.12 -25.16
CA MET A 1 -1.47 0.19 -24.04
C MET A 1 -2.47 0.82 -23.09
N PRO A 2 -3.78 0.57 -23.27
CA PRO A 2 -4.80 1.03 -22.34
C PRO A 2 -4.65 0.30 -20.99
N LEU A 3 -4.81 1.05 -19.92
CA LEU A 3 -4.76 0.54 -18.55
C LEU A 3 -6.13 0.77 -17.91
N GLU A 4 -6.59 -0.19 -17.11
CA GLU A 4 -7.87 -0.12 -16.42
C GLU A 4 -7.75 -0.48 -14.94
N ILE A 5 -8.57 0.18 -14.12
CA ILE A 5 -8.71 -0.14 -12.70
C ILE A 5 -9.72 -1.27 -12.52
N HIS A 6 -9.36 -2.28 -11.73
CA HIS A 6 -10.22 -3.41 -11.38
C HIS A 6 -10.16 -3.68 -9.88
N ILE A 7 -11.22 -4.29 -9.34
CA ILE A 7 -11.23 -4.84 -7.98
C ILE A 7 -10.89 -6.34 -8.11
N PRO A 8 -9.83 -6.84 -7.45
CA PRO A 8 -9.50 -8.26 -7.52
C PRO A 8 -10.51 -9.07 -6.71
N GLU A 9 -10.92 -10.24 -7.24
CA GLU A 9 -11.96 -11.07 -6.65
C GLU A 9 -11.48 -12.51 -6.40
N THR A 10 -10.51 -12.98 -7.18
CA THR A 10 -10.11 -14.40 -7.19
C THR A 10 -8.80 -14.65 -6.43
N PRO A 11 -8.60 -15.86 -5.87
CA PRO A 11 -7.32 -16.22 -5.25
C PRO A 11 -6.11 -16.05 -6.19
N ASP A 12 -6.27 -16.27 -7.48
CA ASP A 12 -5.19 -16.12 -8.47
C ASP A 12 -4.79 -14.66 -8.68
N GLU A 13 -5.76 -13.74 -8.69
CA GLU A 13 -5.48 -12.30 -8.74
C GLU A 13 -4.77 -11.84 -7.46
N PHE A 14 -5.21 -12.32 -6.30
CA PHE A 14 -4.51 -12.06 -5.03
C PHE A 14 -3.11 -12.66 -5.00
N TYR A 15 -2.91 -13.84 -5.59
CA TYR A 15 -1.57 -14.42 -5.74
C TYR A 15 -0.69 -13.51 -6.60
N ARG A 16 -1.19 -13.05 -7.76
CA ARG A 16 -0.47 -12.14 -8.65
C ARG A 16 -0.10 -10.82 -7.97
N MET A 17 -0.96 -10.30 -7.08
CA MET A 17 -0.63 -9.13 -6.26
C MET A 17 0.60 -9.37 -5.37
N THR A 18 0.70 -10.55 -4.73
CA THR A 18 1.88 -10.90 -3.91
C THR A 18 3.14 -11.06 -4.75
N GLU A 19 3.02 -11.52 -6.00
CA GLU A 19 4.13 -11.60 -6.95
C GLU A 19 4.64 -10.22 -7.34
N ILE A 20 3.75 -9.32 -7.75
CA ILE A 20 4.11 -7.95 -8.12
C ILE A 20 4.81 -7.25 -6.96
N ARG A 21 4.31 -7.41 -5.73
CA ARG A 21 4.96 -6.87 -4.53
C ARG A 21 6.38 -7.43 -4.38
N SER A 22 6.50 -8.75 -4.48
CA SER A 22 7.79 -9.43 -4.35
C SER A 22 8.81 -8.95 -5.38
N LEU A 23 8.37 -8.79 -6.64
CA LEU A 23 9.19 -8.28 -7.73
C LEU A 23 9.57 -6.81 -7.54
N ALA A 24 8.63 -5.98 -7.10
CA ALA A 24 8.83 -4.54 -6.97
C ALA A 24 9.78 -4.16 -5.84
N PHE A 25 9.72 -4.87 -4.70
CA PHE A 25 10.56 -4.58 -3.54
C PHE A 25 11.82 -5.45 -3.47
N GLY A 26 11.85 -6.60 -4.15
CA GLY A 26 13.00 -7.50 -4.08
C GLY A 26 13.34 -7.87 -2.63
N ARG A 27 14.62 -8.13 -2.35
CA ARG A 27 15.10 -8.50 -1.00
C ARG A 27 16.01 -7.45 -0.38
N GLU A 28 15.95 -6.23 -0.91
CA GLU A 28 16.78 -5.10 -0.44
C GLU A 28 16.08 -4.29 0.66
N HIS A 29 14.83 -4.64 0.98
CA HIS A 29 13.97 -3.94 1.92
C HIS A 29 13.67 -4.83 3.13
N ALA A 30 14.48 -4.73 4.20
CA ALA A 30 14.28 -5.54 5.42
C ALA A 30 12.88 -5.38 6.04
N TYR A 31 12.29 -4.19 5.95
CA TYR A 31 10.92 -3.93 6.39
C TYR A 31 9.87 -4.75 5.60
N ILE A 32 10.08 -4.94 4.30
CA ILE A 32 9.20 -5.77 3.45
C ILE A 32 9.39 -7.26 3.78
N ASP A 33 10.63 -7.71 3.98
CA ASP A 33 10.92 -9.08 4.41
C ASP A 33 10.24 -9.43 5.74
N MET A 34 10.15 -8.45 6.65
CA MET A 34 9.48 -8.58 7.94
C MET A 34 7.95 -8.68 7.80
N LEU A 35 7.33 -7.76 7.04
CA LEU A 35 5.88 -7.74 6.86
C LEU A 35 5.35 -8.90 5.99
N PHE A 36 6.18 -9.40 5.08
CA PHE A 36 5.87 -10.48 4.15
C PHE A 36 6.95 -11.57 4.17
N PRO A 37 7.00 -12.39 5.23
CA PRO A 37 8.04 -13.40 5.37
C PRO A 37 8.13 -14.34 4.17
N ARG A 38 9.34 -14.49 3.62
CA ARG A 38 9.63 -15.38 2.48
C ARG A 38 8.84 -15.02 1.22
N HIS A 39 8.48 -13.75 0.98
CA HIS A 39 7.69 -13.34 -0.19
C HIS A 39 8.37 -13.65 -1.54
N TRP A 40 9.68 -13.93 -1.57
CA TRP A 40 10.39 -14.40 -2.77
C TRP A 40 10.10 -15.86 -3.12
N THR A 41 9.52 -16.66 -2.21
CA THR A 41 9.17 -18.07 -2.45
C THR A 41 7.70 -18.24 -2.83
N HIS A 42 7.37 -19.34 -3.52
CA HIS A 42 5.99 -19.69 -3.82
C HIS A 42 5.15 -19.84 -2.54
N GLU A 43 5.68 -20.55 -1.52
CA GLU A 43 5.01 -20.77 -0.24
C GLU A 43 4.71 -19.48 0.53
N GLY A 44 5.69 -18.56 0.61
CA GLY A 44 5.49 -17.28 1.32
C GLY A 44 4.45 -16.40 0.63
N ARG A 45 4.39 -16.47 -0.71
CA ARG A 45 3.33 -15.82 -1.50
C ARG A 45 1.96 -16.44 -1.28
N LEU A 46 1.85 -17.77 -1.20
CA LEU A 46 0.58 -18.44 -0.86
C LEU A 46 0.10 -18.03 0.55
N LEU A 47 1.00 -18.03 1.54
CA LEU A 47 0.67 -17.60 2.90
C LEU A 47 0.16 -16.15 2.92
N THR A 48 0.86 -15.26 2.22
CA THR A 48 0.45 -13.85 2.11
C THR A 48 -0.88 -13.71 1.37
N ARG A 49 -1.09 -14.42 0.27
CA ARG A 49 -2.36 -14.45 -0.47
C ARG A 49 -3.51 -14.82 0.46
N ASP A 50 -3.37 -15.89 1.22
CA ASP A 50 -4.42 -16.39 2.13
C ASP A 50 -4.72 -15.35 3.22
N ARG A 51 -3.69 -14.71 3.78
CA ARG A 51 -3.86 -13.57 4.70
C ARG A 51 -4.64 -12.41 4.06
N LEU A 52 -4.29 -12.01 2.83
CA LEU A 52 -4.96 -10.91 2.15
C LEU A 52 -6.42 -11.22 1.82
N LEU A 53 -6.73 -12.46 1.43
CA LEU A 53 -8.09 -12.94 1.22
C LEU A 53 -8.90 -12.94 2.51
N ASP A 54 -8.31 -13.38 3.62
CA ASP A 54 -8.95 -13.33 4.94
C ASP A 54 -9.28 -11.88 5.34
N ILE A 55 -8.32 -10.97 5.22
CA ILE A 55 -8.51 -9.53 5.46
C ILE A 55 -9.62 -8.97 4.55
N LYS A 56 -9.62 -9.30 3.25
CA LYS A 56 -10.64 -8.84 2.31
C LYS A 56 -12.05 -9.24 2.76
N ASN A 57 -12.19 -10.44 3.33
CA ASN A 57 -13.48 -11.02 3.70
C ASN A 57 -13.93 -10.61 5.10
N ASN A 58 -12.99 -10.32 6.00
CA ASN A 58 -13.28 -10.11 7.43
C ASN A 58 -13.04 -8.67 7.90
N ILE A 59 -12.25 -7.86 7.19
CA ILE A 59 -11.94 -6.47 7.58
C ILE A 59 -12.67 -5.49 6.67
N ALA A 60 -13.77 -4.94 7.18
CA ALA A 60 -14.66 -4.04 6.45
C ALA A 60 -14.01 -2.73 5.98
N SER A 61 -12.92 -2.28 6.62
CA SER A 61 -12.19 -1.08 6.21
C SER A 61 -11.28 -1.31 5.00
N SER A 62 -10.94 -2.57 4.70
CA SER A 62 -9.96 -2.92 3.66
C SER A 62 -10.53 -2.81 2.25
N ARG A 63 -9.74 -2.25 1.33
CA ARG A 63 -10.05 -2.17 -0.09
C ARG A 63 -8.82 -2.55 -0.89
N TYR A 64 -9.01 -3.43 -1.87
CA TYR A 64 -7.96 -3.85 -2.80
C TYR A 64 -8.30 -3.33 -4.18
N VAL A 65 -7.30 -2.86 -4.89
CA VAL A 65 -7.45 -2.33 -6.24
C VAL A 65 -6.22 -2.71 -7.07
N VAL A 66 -6.44 -3.05 -8.33
CA VAL A 66 -5.39 -3.44 -9.27
C VAL A 66 -5.51 -2.65 -10.56
N VAL A 67 -4.39 -2.52 -11.29
CA VAL A 67 -4.36 -2.04 -12.66
C VAL A 67 -4.12 -3.23 -13.58
N LYS A 68 -5.02 -3.45 -14.54
CA LYS A 68 -4.87 -4.41 -15.62
C LYS A 68 -4.42 -3.74 -16.90
N ASP A 69 -3.51 -4.37 -17.60
CA ASP A 69 -3.20 -4.05 -18.98
C ASP A 69 -4.28 -4.68 -19.87
N THR A 70 -5.03 -3.86 -20.62
CA THR A 70 -6.16 -4.38 -21.39
C THR A 70 -5.73 -5.18 -22.62
N GLU A 71 -4.49 -5.03 -23.07
CA GLU A 71 -3.97 -5.78 -24.22
C GLU A 71 -3.61 -7.22 -23.83
N THR A 72 -2.99 -7.40 -22.67
CA THR A 72 -2.55 -8.72 -22.18
C THR A 72 -3.52 -9.36 -21.18
N ASN A 73 -4.46 -8.56 -20.65
CA ASN A 73 -5.32 -8.91 -19.52
C ASN A 73 -4.56 -9.27 -18.23
N GLU A 74 -3.29 -8.83 -18.13
CA GLU A 74 -2.46 -9.08 -16.95
C GLU A 74 -2.62 -7.98 -15.90
N ILE A 75 -2.59 -8.37 -14.62
CA ILE A 75 -2.41 -7.41 -13.53
C ILE A 75 -0.95 -6.97 -13.52
N ILE A 76 -0.74 -5.66 -13.59
CA ILE A 76 0.58 -5.03 -13.66
C ILE A 76 0.88 -4.11 -12.47
N ALA A 77 -0.13 -3.73 -11.69
CA ALA A 77 0.06 -2.97 -10.47
C ALA A 77 -1.04 -3.27 -9.46
N GLN A 78 -0.76 -3.06 -8.18
CA GLN A 78 -1.68 -3.35 -7.09
C GLN A 78 -1.55 -2.29 -5.99
N ALA A 79 -2.66 -2.03 -5.29
CA ALA A 79 -2.67 -1.30 -4.04
C ALA A 79 -3.70 -1.87 -3.06
N LYS A 80 -3.38 -1.76 -1.77
CA LYS A 80 -4.31 -1.96 -0.64
C LYS A 80 -4.53 -0.62 0.07
N TRP A 81 -5.78 -0.30 0.36
CA TRP A 81 -6.21 0.88 1.09
C TRP A 81 -7.06 0.47 2.29
N HIS A 82 -7.01 1.25 3.36
CA HIS A 82 -7.96 1.17 4.47
C HIS A 82 -8.71 2.50 4.58
N TYR A 83 -10.03 2.41 4.74
CA TYR A 83 -10.90 3.55 5.02
C TYR A 83 -11.63 3.32 6.33
N TYR A 84 -11.45 4.24 7.26
CA TYR A 84 -12.09 4.20 8.56
C TYR A 84 -13.16 5.31 8.63
N PRO A 85 -14.33 5.04 9.23
CA PRO A 85 -15.32 6.08 9.49
C PRO A 85 -14.76 7.23 10.33
N THR A 86 -15.26 8.44 10.13
CA THR A 86 -14.81 9.65 10.85
C THR A 86 -14.98 9.55 12.37
N GLU A 87 -15.95 8.77 12.85
CA GLU A 87 -16.16 8.54 14.30
C GLU A 87 -15.02 7.73 14.95
N SER A 88 -14.23 7.02 14.15
CA SER A 88 -13.02 6.31 14.57
C SER A 88 -11.80 7.24 14.68
N ALA A 89 -11.90 8.50 14.23
CA ALA A 89 -10.76 9.42 14.14
C ALA A 89 -10.12 9.78 15.50
N GLY A 90 -10.85 9.60 16.60
CA GLY A 90 -10.32 9.71 17.96
C GLY A 90 -9.27 8.65 18.30
N ASP A 91 -9.30 7.51 17.62
CA ASP A 91 -8.35 6.39 17.82
C ASP A 91 -7.18 6.43 16.82
N ILE A 92 -7.32 7.15 15.70
CA ILE A 92 -6.29 7.24 14.64
C ILE A 92 -5.07 8.07 15.10
N MET A 93 -5.21 8.89 16.15
CA MET A 93 -4.11 9.66 16.74
C MET A 93 -3.48 9.03 17.99
N ASN A 94 -3.79 7.76 18.30
CA ASN A 94 -2.92 6.94 19.14
C ASN A 94 -1.84 6.25 18.28
N LEU A 95 -1.01 7.06 17.59
CA LEU A 95 0.24 6.62 16.98
C LEU A 95 1.35 6.47 18.04
N ASP A 96 0.98 5.98 19.23
CA ASP A 96 1.89 5.61 20.30
C ASP A 96 1.82 4.08 20.43
N PHE A 97 2.80 3.38 19.84
CA PHE A 97 3.14 1.98 20.15
C PHE A 97 1.92 1.04 20.30
N VAL A 98 1.34 0.56 19.19
CA VAL A 98 0.19 -0.34 19.27
C VAL A 98 0.64 -1.75 19.70
N ASP A 99 0.72 -1.95 21.01
CA ASP A 99 0.49 -3.24 21.65
C ASP A 99 -1.00 -3.60 21.42
N GLY A 100 -1.25 -4.41 20.38
CA GLY A 100 -2.53 -5.07 20.11
C GLY A 100 -3.32 -4.50 18.93
N GLU A 101 -3.07 -5.08 17.75
CA GLU A 101 -3.99 -5.13 16.59
C GLU A 101 -4.42 -3.77 15.97
N SER A 102 -3.48 -3.05 15.35
CA SER A 102 -3.80 -2.11 14.26
C SER A 102 -2.99 -2.46 13.01
N GLU A 103 -3.58 -3.20 12.07
CA GLU A 103 -2.93 -3.54 10.81
C GLU A 103 -2.92 -2.34 9.85
N GLU A 104 -1.81 -1.59 9.81
CA GLU A 104 -1.49 -0.72 8.67
C GLU A 104 -0.79 -1.55 7.58
N GLU A 105 -1.48 -1.81 6.46
CA GLU A 105 -0.79 -2.24 5.24
C GLU A 105 -1.22 -1.36 4.06
N LYS A 106 -0.41 -0.34 3.76
CA LYS A 106 -0.50 0.48 2.55
C LYS A 106 0.60 0.10 1.56
N ALA A 107 0.44 -1.06 0.94
CA ALA A 107 1.36 -1.54 -0.09
C ALA A 107 0.87 -1.11 -1.49
N LEU A 108 1.58 -0.19 -2.14
CA LEU A 108 1.43 0.11 -3.57
C LEU A 108 2.65 -0.43 -4.31
N ALA A 109 2.43 -1.26 -5.32
CA ALA A 109 3.49 -1.82 -6.14
C ALA A 109 3.10 -1.84 -7.62
N THR A 110 4.07 -1.62 -8.49
CA THR A 110 3.94 -1.81 -9.95
C THR A 110 5.00 -2.81 -10.38
N ASP A 111 4.63 -3.76 -11.23
CA ASP A 111 5.56 -4.71 -11.83
C ASP A 111 6.73 -3.94 -12.44
N PRO A 112 7.99 -4.26 -12.11
CA PRO A 112 9.17 -3.58 -12.64
C PRO A 112 9.14 -3.37 -14.16
N GLU A 113 8.68 -4.38 -14.92
CA GLU A 113 8.61 -4.32 -16.39
C GLU A 113 7.50 -3.40 -16.92
N ALA A 114 6.53 -3.06 -16.07
CA ALA A 114 5.40 -2.19 -16.40
C ALA A 114 5.50 -0.78 -15.77
N GLN A 115 6.63 -0.44 -15.16
CA GLN A 115 6.82 0.87 -14.53
C GLN A 115 6.80 2.04 -15.54
N ARG A 116 6.60 3.26 -15.02
CA ARG A 116 6.56 4.51 -15.79
C ARG A 116 5.48 4.59 -16.88
N ARG A 117 4.43 3.77 -16.75
CA ARG A 117 3.23 3.75 -17.62
C ARG A 117 1.99 4.39 -17.00
N GLY A 118 2.11 4.95 -15.79
CA GLY A 118 1.01 5.63 -15.08
C GLY A 118 0.19 4.76 -14.13
N ALA A 119 0.43 3.44 -14.09
CA ALA A 119 -0.33 2.51 -13.23
C ALA A 119 -0.31 2.90 -11.74
N GLY A 120 0.86 3.25 -11.19
CA GLY A 120 0.96 3.74 -9.81
C GLY A 120 0.12 5.00 -9.56
N SER A 121 0.11 5.96 -10.49
CA SER A 121 -0.71 7.17 -10.36
C SER A 121 -2.21 6.87 -10.44
N MET A 122 -2.63 5.89 -11.23
CA MET A 122 -4.03 5.45 -11.27
C MET A 122 -4.48 4.86 -9.94
N LEU A 123 -3.62 4.05 -9.30
CA LEU A 123 -3.89 3.47 -7.98
C LEU A 123 -3.97 4.52 -6.87
N VAL A 124 -3.06 5.51 -6.88
CA VAL A 124 -3.13 6.63 -5.91
C VAL A 124 -4.38 7.46 -6.15
N LYS A 125 -4.68 7.80 -7.41
CA LYS A 125 -5.88 8.55 -7.77
C LYS A 125 -7.14 7.86 -7.27
N TRP A 126 -7.29 6.56 -7.54
CA TRP A 126 -8.43 5.78 -7.07
C TRP A 126 -8.60 5.87 -5.55
N GLY A 127 -7.49 5.79 -4.82
CA GLY A 127 -7.50 5.86 -3.36
C GLY A 127 -7.91 7.22 -2.81
N VAL A 128 -7.32 8.30 -3.33
CA VAL A 128 -7.63 9.65 -2.86
C VAL A 128 -9.02 10.11 -3.27
N ASP A 129 -9.53 9.69 -4.44
CA ASP A 129 -10.90 10.00 -4.88
C ASP A 129 -11.93 9.36 -3.91
N MET A 130 -11.68 8.14 -3.45
CA MET A 130 -12.50 7.49 -2.43
C MET A 130 -12.42 8.24 -1.09
N ALA A 131 -11.22 8.62 -0.64
CA ALA A 131 -11.04 9.39 0.59
C ALA A 131 -11.77 10.75 0.52
N ASP A 132 -11.69 11.44 -0.62
CA ASP A 132 -12.39 12.70 -0.86
C ASP A 132 -13.91 12.53 -0.79
N SER A 133 -14.45 11.44 -1.34
CA SER A 133 -15.89 11.13 -1.25
C SER A 133 -16.38 10.91 0.18
N MET A 134 -15.47 10.51 1.08
CA MET A 134 -15.73 10.26 2.49
C MET A 134 -15.36 11.46 3.39
N ASN A 135 -14.92 12.58 2.80
CA ASN A 135 -14.39 13.73 3.53
C ASN A 135 -13.29 13.33 4.54
N GLY A 136 -12.44 12.38 4.14
CA GLY A 136 -11.41 11.78 4.98
C GLY A 136 -10.02 12.35 4.73
N GLU A 137 -9.21 12.42 5.79
CA GLU A 137 -7.76 12.60 5.65
C GLU A 137 -7.09 11.30 5.24
N THR A 138 -5.95 11.38 4.56
CA THR A 138 -5.21 10.20 4.14
C THR A 138 -3.77 10.25 4.63
N TYR A 139 -3.29 9.15 5.21
CA TYR A 139 -1.91 8.97 5.67
C TYR A 139 -1.24 7.82 4.91
N LEU A 140 0.07 7.80 4.75
CA LEU A 140 0.81 6.65 4.23
C LEU A 140 2.29 6.73 4.58
N GLU A 141 2.97 5.60 4.47
CA GLU A 141 4.42 5.53 4.45
C GLU A 141 4.90 5.42 3.00
N ALA A 142 5.82 6.28 2.60
CA ALA A 142 6.41 6.27 1.27
C ALA A 142 7.87 5.87 1.33
N THR A 143 8.29 5.03 0.38
CA THR A 143 9.72 4.91 0.06
C THR A 143 10.20 6.19 -0.64
N GLU A 144 11.52 6.38 -0.70
CA GLU A 144 12.12 7.48 -1.47
C GLU A 144 11.66 7.50 -2.94
N MET A 145 11.50 6.31 -3.54
CA MET A 145 11.00 6.17 -4.92
C MET A 145 9.50 6.45 -5.05
N GLY A 146 8.69 6.11 -4.03
CA GLY A 146 7.25 6.31 -4.03
C GLY A 146 6.83 7.76 -3.74
N ARG A 147 7.61 8.48 -2.92
CA ARG A 147 7.30 9.84 -2.45
C ARG A 147 6.88 10.80 -3.57
N PRO A 148 7.61 10.93 -4.70
CA PRO A 148 7.24 11.88 -5.76
C PRO A 148 5.91 11.57 -6.45
N VAL A 149 5.43 10.33 -6.38
CA VAL A 149 4.09 9.99 -6.89
C VAL A 149 3.03 10.54 -5.96
N TYR A 150 3.16 10.33 -4.65
CA TYR A 150 2.20 10.80 -3.67
C TYR A 150 2.14 12.34 -3.59
N GLU A 151 3.28 13.03 -3.71
CA GLU A 151 3.32 14.51 -3.72
C GLU A 151 2.45 15.11 -4.83
N LYS A 152 2.38 14.48 -6.01
CA LYS A 152 1.52 14.91 -7.12
C LYS A 152 0.02 14.87 -6.78
N PHE A 153 -0.36 14.08 -5.78
CA PHE A 153 -1.74 13.96 -5.31
C PHE A 153 -2.01 14.77 -4.03
N GLY A 154 -1.11 15.68 -3.64
CA GLY A 154 -1.31 16.60 -2.52
C GLY A 154 -0.91 16.03 -1.16
N PHE A 155 -0.15 14.94 -1.14
CA PHE A 155 0.48 14.48 0.10
C PHE A 155 1.68 15.37 0.45
N CYS A 156 1.86 15.64 1.74
CA CYS A 156 3.00 16.33 2.30
C CYS A 156 3.69 15.43 3.34
N VAL A 157 5.01 15.51 3.43
CA VAL A 157 5.78 14.79 4.46
C VAL A 157 5.43 15.37 5.84
N LEU A 158 5.03 14.49 6.76
CA LEU A 158 4.85 14.80 8.17
C LEU A 158 6.10 14.45 8.98
N ASP A 159 6.65 13.27 8.73
CA ASP A 159 7.82 12.77 9.44
C ASP A 159 8.69 11.89 8.53
N THR A 160 9.94 11.67 8.92
CA THR A 160 10.90 10.81 8.23
C THR A 160 11.61 9.91 9.22
N PHE A 161 11.59 8.62 8.95
CA PHE A 161 12.23 7.61 9.79
C PHE A 161 13.10 6.67 8.95
N ASP A 162 14.18 6.20 9.56
CA ASP A 162 15.00 5.14 8.97
C ASP A 162 14.30 3.80 9.20
N ALA A 163 14.27 2.94 8.18
CA ALA A 163 13.68 1.62 8.32
C ALA A 163 14.41 0.82 9.41
N PRO A 164 13.74 -0.10 10.11
CA PRO A 164 14.46 -1.08 10.90
C PRO A 164 15.32 -1.94 9.96
N SER A 165 16.57 -2.11 10.35
CA SER A 165 17.57 -2.86 9.59
C SER A 165 17.51 -4.36 9.76
N ASP A 166 16.97 -4.76 10.90
CA ASP A 166 16.83 -6.10 11.42
C ASP A 166 15.74 -6.04 12.50
N MET A 167 15.27 -7.20 12.97
CA MET A 167 14.18 -7.26 13.97
C MET A 167 14.53 -6.56 15.30
N LYS A 168 15.81 -6.26 15.55
CA LYS A 168 16.30 -5.61 16.77
C LYS A 168 16.65 -4.13 16.60
N GLY A 169 16.71 -3.62 15.37
CA GLY A 169 17.08 -2.23 15.06
C GLY A 169 18.55 -1.89 15.33
N GLU A 170 19.45 -2.86 15.35
CA GLU A 170 20.85 -2.69 15.78
C GLU A 170 21.79 -2.23 14.64
N VAL A 171 21.38 -2.32 13.37
CA VAL A 171 22.26 -2.12 12.19
C VAL A 171 21.75 -1.04 11.24
N PRO A 172 21.96 0.27 11.45
CA PRO A 172 21.30 1.35 10.71
C PRO A 172 20.90 1.05 9.25
N SER A 173 19.60 1.04 8.95
CA SER A 173 19.13 0.84 7.58
C SER A 173 19.61 1.97 6.68
N LYS A 174 19.91 1.65 5.42
CA LYS A 174 20.19 2.68 4.41
C LYS A 174 18.91 3.27 3.80
N GLN A 175 17.75 2.78 4.22
CA GLN A 175 16.47 3.09 3.61
C GLN A 175 15.64 4.01 4.48
N LYS A 176 15.20 5.12 3.90
CA LYS A 176 14.32 6.09 4.52
C LYS A 176 12.88 5.89 4.09
N TYR A 177 11.99 6.01 5.06
CA TYR A 177 10.56 6.06 4.88
C TYR A 177 10.04 7.43 5.30
N TYR A 178 9.01 7.89 4.61
CA TYR A 178 8.38 9.18 4.82
C TYR A 178 6.93 8.93 5.23
N LEU A 179 6.57 9.30 6.46
CA LEU A 179 5.17 9.40 6.84
C LEU A 179 4.60 10.63 6.15
N MET A 180 3.60 10.44 5.31
CA MET A 180 2.97 11.50 4.53
C MET A 180 1.49 11.61 4.82
N ARG A 181 0.97 12.83 4.80
CA ARG A 181 -0.46 13.14 4.97
C ARG A 181 -0.97 13.96 3.81
N ARG A 182 -2.20 13.65 3.38
CA ARG A 182 -3.01 14.48 2.50
C ARG A 182 -4.22 14.99 3.29
N PRO A 183 -4.38 16.32 3.44
CA PRO A 183 -5.51 16.90 4.16
C PRO A 183 -6.82 16.73 3.37
N ILE A 184 -7.95 16.93 4.05
CA ILE A 184 -9.27 17.00 3.42
C ILE A 184 -9.31 18.18 2.45
N VAL A 185 -9.67 17.92 1.18
CA VAL A 185 -9.73 18.95 0.13
C VAL A 185 -11.03 19.76 0.19
N ASN A 186 -12.15 19.15 0.64
CA ASN A 186 -13.48 19.76 0.66
C ASN A 186 -14.00 20.01 2.08
N LYS A 187 -13.24 20.69 2.93
CA LYS A 187 -13.71 20.99 4.30
C LYS A 187 -14.97 21.87 4.21
N PRO A 188 -16.16 21.43 4.66
CA PRO A 188 -17.31 22.32 4.70
C PRO A 188 -16.99 23.50 5.62
N ILE A 189 -17.32 24.71 5.14
CA ILE A 189 -17.16 25.99 5.85
C ILE A 189 -18.06 26.01 7.08
#